data_AF-A0A427BQU6-F1
#
_entry.id   AF-A0A427BQU6-F1
#
_cell.length_a   1.000
_cell.length_b   1.000
_cell.length_c   1.000
_cell.angle_alpha   90.00
_cell.angle_beta   90.00
_cell.angle_gamma   90.00
#
_symmetry.space_group_name_H-M   'P 1'
#
loop_
_entity.id
_entity.type
_entity.pdbx_description
1 polymer ?
#
loop_
_entity_poly.entity_id
_entity_poly.type
_entity_poly.pdbx_seq_one_letter_code
_entity_poly.pdbx_strand_id
1 'polypeptide(L)'
;MITNYFKLLLASSIILISFGCKDDDGFSEEDVVETYNIVSYKANIPVDLNNDKKTSTNLLDEIEILNKQENFLEVRPKVNSIYFNFPLTIINQDYPSIPSGYADFVKYGFVTSTTLSDKVMVIKDSSYTESNYTGNKENKKNVSIENLKIIDYNRLSTNITKSYYDFSTKQWIELNIEVIFQKRI
;
A
#
# COMPACT_ATOMS: atom_id res chain seq x y z
N MET A 1 -91.53 -23.73 -3.62
CA MET A 1 -91.30 -25.19 -3.56
C MET A 1 -89.95 -25.45 -4.23
N ILE A 2 -89.00 -26.06 -3.50
CA ILE A 2 -87.81 -26.81 -3.98
C ILE A 2 -86.70 -25.94 -4.63
N THR A 3 -85.63 -25.56 -3.90
CA THR A 3 -84.29 -26.23 -3.79
C THR A 3 -83.52 -26.29 -5.12
N ASN A 4 -82.20 -26.15 -5.24
CA ASN A 4 -81.05 -26.07 -4.33
C ASN A 4 -79.80 -25.66 -5.17
N TYR A 5 -78.80 -25.11 -4.48
CA TYR A 5 -77.34 -25.15 -4.68
C TYR A 5 -76.75 -25.75 -5.97
N PHE A 6 -75.71 -25.11 -6.54
CA PHE A 6 -74.29 -25.49 -6.39
C PHE A 6 -73.36 -24.81 -7.41
N LYS A 7 -72.08 -24.69 -7.01
CA LYS A 7 -70.83 -24.52 -7.80
C LYS A 7 -70.47 -23.06 -8.16
N LEU A 8 -69.51 -22.43 -7.49
CA LEU A 8 -68.05 -22.64 -7.53
C LEU A 8 -67.44 -22.21 -8.87
N LEU A 9 -66.67 -21.10 -8.85
CA LEU A 9 -65.42 -20.82 -9.58
C LEU A 9 -65.09 -19.31 -9.40
N LEU A 10 -64.08 -18.93 -8.60
CA LEU A 10 -62.65 -18.83 -8.91
C LEU A 10 -62.28 -17.54 -9.68
N ALA A 11 -61.66 -16.59 -8.99
CA ALA A 11 -60.61 -15.66 -9.46
C ALA A 11 -60.32 -14.67 -8.33
N SER A 12 -59.49 -15.04 -7.35
CA SER A 12 -58.08 -14.63 -7.30
C SER A 12 -57.87 -13.16 -7.68
N SER A 13 -57.97 -12.27 -6.68
CA SER A 13 -57.33 -10.95 -6.72
C SER A 13 -56.22 -10.97 -5.68
N ILE A 14 -54.99 -11.09 -6.18
CA ILE A 14 -53.75 -11.05 -5.42
C ILE A 14 -53.70 -9.72 -4.68
N ILE A 15 -53.83 -9.76 -3.36
CA ILE A 15 -53.44 -8.65 -2.49
C ILE A 15 -51.92 -8.73 -2.39
N LEU A 16 -51.22 -7.89 -3.15
CA LEU A 16 -49.81 -7.58 -2.92
C LEU A 16 -49.73 -6.83 -1.60
N ILE A 17 -49.56 -7.59 -0.51
CA ILE A 17 -49.08 -7.07 0.76
C ILE A 17 -47.65 -6.60 0.47
N SER A 18 -47.49 -5.30 0.32
CA SER A 18 -46.19 -4.65 0.42
C SER A 18 -45.67 -4.89 1.83
N PHE A 19 -44.96 -6.00 2.02
CA PHE A 19 -43.93 -6.07 3.05
C PHE A 19 -42.93 -4.98 2.70
N GLY A 20 -43.07 -3.83 3.35
CA GLY A 20 -41.95 -2.93 3.53
C GLY A 20 -40.92 -3.74 4.28
N CYS A 21 -39.95 -4.29 3.56
CA CYS A 21 -38.68 -4.63 4.17
C CYS A 21 -38.23 -3.34 4.85
N LYS A 22 -38.20 -3.37 6.18
CA LYS A 22 -37.14 -2.67 6.87
C LYS A 22 -35.87 -3.39 6.43
N ASP A 23 -35.38 -3.01 5.27
CA ASP A 23 -33.99 -3.19 4.95
C ASP A 23 -33.28 -2.33 5.98
N ASP A 24 -32.85 -3.02 7.03
CA ASP A 24 -31.84 -2.58 7.97
C ASP A 24 -30.54 -2.49 7.17
N ASP A 25 -30.53 -1.56 6.22
CA ASP A 25 -29.34 -1.12 5.51
C ASP A 25 -28.61 -0.25 6.51
N GLY A 26 -28.02 -0.91 7.50
CA GLY A 26 -26.85 -0.43 8.19
C GLY A 26 -25.78 -0.22 7.13
N PHE A 27 -25.86 0.91 6.43
CA PHE A 27 -24.74 1.52 5.75
C PHE A 27 -23.69 1.69 6.84
N SER A 28 -22.77 0.72 6.92
CA SER A 28 -21.56 0.83 7.71
C SER A 28 -20.89 2.09 7.22
N GLU A 29 -20.93 3.11 8.06
CA GLU A 29 -20.25 4.38 7.89
C GLU A 29 -18.88 4.09 7.24
N GLU A 30 -18.72 4.45 5.95
CA GLU A 30 -17.58 4.03 5.14
C GLU A 30 -16.29 4.17 5.95
N ASP A 31 -15.48 3.10 6.02
CA ASP A 31 -14.16 3.17 6.62
C ASP A 31 -13.37 4.22 5.84
N VAL A 32 -13.23 5.42 6.41
CA VAL A 32 -12.45 6.49 5.79
C VAL A 32 -11.00 6.01 5.70
N VAL A 33 -10.60 5.59 4.51
CA VAL A 33 -9.23 5.22 4.18
C VAL A 33 -8.58 6.39 3.48
N GLU A 34 -7.55 6.96 4.12
CA GLU A 34 -6.74 7.98 3.48
C GLU A 34 -5.58 7.31 2.74
N THR A 35 -5.45 7.56 1.45
CA THR A 35 -4.39 6.99 0.63
C THR A 35 -3.39 8.06 0.22
N TYR A 36 -2.11 7.71 0.21
CA TYR A 36 -1.03 8.62 -0.14
C TYR A 36 -0.08 8.00 -1.15
N ASN A 37 0.39 8.82 -2.09
CA ASN A 37 1.54 8.50 -2.94
C ASN A 37 2.83 9.07 -2.34
N ILE A 38 3.97 8.51 -2.72
CA ILE A 38 5.28 9.10 -2.40
C ILE A 38 5.55 10.22 -3.42
N VAL A 39 5.93 11.41 -2.94
CA VAL A 39 6.33 12.56 -3.79
C VAL A 39 7.80 12.95 -3.60
N SER A 40 8.43 12.46 -2.54
CA SER A 40 9.87 12.55 -2.33
C SER A 40 10.37 11.26 -1.68
N TYR A 41 11.42 10.67 -2.27
CA TYR A 41 12.09 9.48 -1.76
C TYR A 41 13.60 9.71 -1.89
N LYS A 42 14.20 10.31 -0.87
CA LYS A 42 15.57 10.86 -0.96
C LYS A 42 16.54 10.10 -0.08
N ALA A 43 17.53 9.46 -0.68
CA ALA A 43 18.61 8.77 0.02
C ALA A 43 19.68 9.74 0.54
N ASN A 44 20.39 9.32 1.58
CA ASN A 44 21.54 10.03 2.15
C ASN A 44 22.80 10.00 1.27
N ILE A 45 22.91 9.05 0.35
CA ILE A 45 24.04 8.89 -0.59
C ILE A 45 23.53 8.58 -2.01
N PRO A 46 24.29 8.93 -3.06
CA PRO A 46 23.90 8.62 -4.44
C PRO A 46 24.14 7.14 -4.78
N VAL A 47 23.22 6.54 -5.54
CA VAL A 47 23.19 5.10 -5.85
C VAL A 47 22.67 4.87 -7.26
N ASP A 48 23.05 3.75 -7.89
CA ASP A 48 22.51 3.29 -9.19
C ASP A 48 21.68 2.03 -8.94
N LEU A 49 20.35 2.16 -8.85
CA LEU A 49 19.47 1.02 -8.53
C LEU A 49 18.84 0.38 -9.76
N ASN A 50 18.84 1.06 -10.91
CA ASN A 50 18.24 0.59 -12.15
C ASN A 50 19.27 0.16 -13.21
N ASN A 51 20.57 0.24 -12.89
CA ASN A 51 21.69 -0.13 -13.76
C ASN A 51 21.81 0.75 -15.03
N ASP A 52 21.39 2.03 -14.96
CA ASP A 52 21.53 2.98 -16.07
C ASP A 52 22.90 3.70 -16.10
N LYS A 53 23.79 3.36 -15.15
CA LYS A 53 25.15 3.92 -14.95
C LYS A 53 25.17 5.35 -14.45
N LYS A 54 24.05 5.89 -13.99
CA LYS A 54 23.97 7.17 -13.29
C LYS A 54 23.62 6.89 -11.85
N THR A 55 24.16 7.72 -10.96
CA THR A 55 23.84 7.64 -9.54
C THR A 55 23.04 8.86 -9.13
N SER A 56 22.01 8.64 -8.31
CA SER A 56 21.15 9.70 -7.79
C SER A 56 20.87 9.52 -6.30
N THR A 57 20.74 10.63 -5.58
CA THR A 57 20.13 10.63 -4.24
C THR A 57 18.61 10.67 -4.31
N ASN A 58 18.05 11.05 -5.46
CA ASN A 58 16.61 11.07 -5.70
C ASN A 58 16.17 9.71 -6.24
N LEU A 59 15.64 8.88 -5.35
CA LEU A 59 15.29 7.50 -5.69
C LEU A 59 14.05 7.39 -6.59
N LEU A 60 13.32 8.48 -6.83
CA LEU A 60 12.30 8.52 -7.88
C LEU A 60 12.91 8.34 -9.28
N ASP A 61 14.17 8.75 -9.49
CA ASP A 61 14.88 8.53 -10.75
C ASP A 61 15.35 7.07 -10.90
N GLU A 62 15.52 6.39 -9.76
CA GLU A 62 16.07 5.05 -9.66
C GLU A 62 15.00 3.94 -9.61
N ILE A 63 13.80 4.25 -9.10
CA ILE A 63 12.74 3.27 -8.80
C ILE A 63 11.47 3.62 -9.58
N GLU A 64 11.24 2.94 -10.71
CA GLU A 64 10.16 3.27 -11.66
C GLU A 64 8.76 3.26 -11.02
N ILE A 65 8.48 2.32 -10.11
CA ILE A 65 7.15 2.20 -9.49
C ILE A 65 6.77 3.44 -8.67
N LEU A 66 7.73 4.24 -8.20
CA LEU A 66 7.46 5.49 -7.49
C LEU A 66 6.89 6.58 -8.41
N ASN A 67 7.15 6.51 -9.72
CA ASN A 67 6.64 7.47 -10.71
C ASN A 67 5.24 7.10 -11.23
N LYS A 68 4.78 5.88 -10.98
CA LYS A 68 3.41 5.44 -11.26
C LYS A 68 2.57 6.02 -10.12
N GLN A 69 1.48 6.75 -10.42
CA GLN A 69 0.59 7.39 -9.43
C GLN A 69 -0.11 6.33 -8.56
N GLU A 70 0.65 5.73 -7.65
CA GLU A 70 0.37 4.51 -6.92
C GLU A 70 0.24 4.82 -5.43
N ASN A 71 -0.57 4.02 -4.73
CA ASN A 71 -0.69 4.13 -3.27
C ASN A 71 0.50 3.44 -2.61
N PHE A 72 1.22 4.18 -1.77
CA PHE A 72 2.36 3.71 -0.99
C PHE A 72 2.11 3.75 0.52
N LEU A 73 1.06 4.47 0.94
CA LEU A 73 0.61 4.54 2.32
C LEU A 73 -0.91 4.54 2.38
N GLU A 74 -1.48 3.76 3.29
CA GLU A 74 -2.89 3.87 3.68
C GLU A 74 -2.99 4.12 5.18
N VAL A 75 -3.73 5.15 5.58
CA VAL A 75 -4.04 5.44 6.98
C VAL A 75 -5.52 5.09 7.20
N ARG A 76 -5.78 4.24 8.19
CA ARG A 76 -7.14 3.80 8.56
C ARG A 76 -7.44 4.20 10.02
N PRO A 77 -7.94 5.42 10.26
CA PRO A 77 -8.12 5.95 11.61
C PRO A 77 -9.10 5.15 12.46
N LYS A 78 -10.21 4.65 11.88
CA LYS A 78 -11.25 3.92 12.64
C LYS A 78 -10.72 2.66 13.32
N VAL A 79 -9.76 1.97 12.68
CA VAL A 79 -9.12 0.75 13.18
C VAL A 79 -7.69 0.97 13.65
N ASN A 80 -7.27 2.24 13.82
CA ASN A 80 -5.95 2.63 14.29
C ASN A 80 -4.80 1.89 13.60
N SER A 81 -4.87 1.73 12.27
CA SER A 81 -3.89 0.97 11.49
C SER A 81 -3.33 1.78 10.33
N ILE A 82 -2.05 1.54 10.01
CA ILE A 82 -1.36 2.12 8.88
C ILE A 82 -0.70 1.03 8.05
N TYR A 83 -0.77 1.16 6.73
CA TYR A 83 -0.24 0.20 5.76
C TYR A 83 0.81 0.89 4.90
N PHE A 84 2.07 0.48 5.03
CA PHE A 84 3.18 0.90 4.18
C PHE A 84 3.35 -0.09 3.04
N ASN A 85 3.71 0.41 1.86
CA ASN A 85 3.93 -0.40 0.67
C ASN A 85 5.28 -0.06 -0.01
N PHE A 86 6.35 0.03 0.78
CA PHE A 86 7.65 0.47 0.25
C PHE A 86 8.18 -0.44 -0.87
N PRO A 87 8.96 0.11 -1.84
CA PRO A 87 9.46 -0.68 -2.96
C PRO A 87 10.48 -1.74 -2.51
N LEU A 88 10.19 -3.02 -2.76
CA LEU A 88 11.12 -4.13 -2.67
C LEU A 88 11.82 -4.34 -4.01
N THR A 89 13.15 -4.42 -4.00
CA THR A 89 13.96 -4.78 -5.16
C THR A 89 13.81 -6.28 -5.47
N ILE A 90 13.61 -6.60 -6.74
CA ILE A 90 13.74 -7.95 -7.30
C ILE A 90 14.92 -7.91 -8.26
N ILE A 91 15.99 -8.62 -7.94
CA ILE A 91 17.19 -8.68 -8.78
C ILE A 91 17.07 -9.87 -9.72
N ASN A 92 17.12 -9.60 -11.01
CA ASN A 92 17.22 -10.60 -12.05
C ASN A 92 18.68 -10.68 -12.53
N GLN A 93 19.31 -11.85 -12.35
CA GLN A 93 20.69 -12.08 -12.77
C GLN A 93 20.75 -12.63 -14.20
N ASP A 94 21.80 -12.23 -14.92
CA ASP A 94 22.36 -12.83 -16.13
C ASP A 94 21.36 -13.54 -17.06
N TYR A 95 20.75 -12.75 -17.94
CA TYR A 95 20.15 -13.26 -19.17
C TYR A 95 21.16 -13.10 -20.33
N PRO A 96 21.20 -14.00 -21.33
CA PRO A 96 22.06 -13.81 -22.50
C PRO A 96 21.87 -12.45 -23.20
N SER A 97 20.69 -11.85 -23.08
CA SER A 97 20.36 -10.51 -23.58
C SER A 97 20.72 -9.37 -22.62
N ILE A 98 20.91 -9.64 -21.32
CA ILE A 98 21.27 -8.65 -20.28
C ILE A 98 22.31 -9.27 -19.34
N PRO A 99 23.59 -9.33 -19.76
CA PRO A 99 24.67 -10.00 -19.02
C PRO A 99 25.14 -9.26 -17.77
N SER A 100 24.53 -8.11 -17.45
CA SER A 100 24.80 -7.31 -16.24
C SER A 100 23.67 -7.39 -15.21
N GLY A 101 22.60 -8.14 -15.50
CA GLY A 101 21.36 -8.15 -14.72
C GLY A 101 20.58 -6.82 -14.77
N TYR A 102 19.40 -6.84 -14.17
CA TYR A 102 18.54 -5.67 -13.96
C TYR A 102 17.75 -5.81 -12.66
N ALA A 103 17.18 -4.71 -12.18
CA ALA A 103 16.30 -4.70 -11.02
C ALA A 103 14.88 -4.30 -11.42
N ASP A 104 13.91 -5.07 -10.92
CA ASP A 104 12.51 -4.67 -10.86
C ASP A 104 12.17 -4.24 -9.44
N PHE A 105 11.04 -3.52 -9.29
CA PHE A 105 10.55 -3.09 -8.00
C PHE A 105 9.07 -3.40 -7.84
N VAL A 106 8.71 -4.01 -6.72
CA VAL A 106 7.32 -4.32 -6.35
C VAL A 106 6.97 -3.71 -5.01
N LYS A 107 5.68 -3.48 -4.73
CA LYS A 107 5.23 -3.03 -3.41
C LYS A 107 5.36 -4.18 -2.41
N TYR A 108 5.92 -3.89 -1.24
CA TYR A 108 5.96 -4.83 -0.12
C TYR A 108 5.21 -4.26 1.07
N GLY A 109 4.12 -4.94 1.44
CA GLY A 109 3.19 -4.49 2.47
C GLY A 109 3.72 -4.70 3.88
N PHE A 110 3.60 -3.67 4.70
CA PHE A 110 3.78 -3.74 6.15
C PHE A 110 2.63 -3.01 6.85
N VAL A 111 1.99 -3.69 7.80
CA VAL A 111 0.90 -3.12 8.60
C VAL A 111 1.33 -2.98 10.05
N THR A 112 0.98 -1.86 10.66
CA THR A 112 1.16 -1.67 12.10
C THR A 112 0.05 -0.81 12.67
N SER A 113 -0.20 -0.95 13.97
CA SER A 113 -1.13 -0.07 14.68
C SER A 113 -0.49 1.31 14.91
N THR A 114 -1.32 2.34 14.99
CA THR A 114 -0.87 3.72 15.23
C THR A 114 -1.66 4.38 16.35
N THR A 115 -1.02 5.30 17.05
CA THR A 115 -1.69 6.31 17.88
C THR A 115 -1.33 7.70 17.37
N LEU A 116 -2.14 8.70 17.71
CA LEU A 116 -1.84 10.10 17.40
C LEU A 116 -1.37 10.82 18.67
N SER A 117 -0.20 11.44 18.60
CA SER A 117 0.34 12.32 19.64
C SER A 117 0.76 13.64 19.01
N ASP A 118 0.02 14.70 19.29
CA ASP A 118 0.21 16.02 18.68
C ASP A 118 0.21 15.95 17.13
N LYS A 119 1.34 16.31 16.50
CA LYS A 119 1.56 16.28 15.05
C LYS A 119 2.33 15.04 14.59
N VAL A 120 2.33 13.98 15.39
CA VAL A 120 3.09 12.75 15.13
C VAL A 120 2.15 11.56 15.24
N MET A 121 2.06 10.76 14.18
CA MET A 121 1.47 9.42 14.23
C MET A 121 2.55 8.45 14.70
N VAL A 122 2.36 7.93 15.91
CA VAL A 122 3.28 6.99 16.55
C VAL A 122 2.91 5.58 16.11
N ILE A 123 3.84 4.91 15.44
CA ILE A 123 3.65 3.53 14.99
C ILE A 123 4.10 2.55 16.08
N LYS A 124 3.35 1.46 16.26
CA LYS A 124 3.63 0.47 17.30
C LYS A 124 4.85 -0.38 16.97
N ASP A 125 4.86 -0.93 15.77
CA ASP A 125 5.95 -1.74 15.24
C ASP A 125 6.68 -0.90 14.19
N SER A 126 7.93 -0.57 14.48
CA SER A 126 8.75 0.34 13.66
C SER A 126 9.70 -0.39 12.72
N SER A 127 9.55 -1.70 12.54
CA SER A 127 10.40 -2.47 11.64
C SER A 127 9.72 -3.74 11.13
N TYR A 128 10.13 -4.17 9.94
CA TYR A 128 9.73 -5.44 9.34
C TYR A 128 10.87 -6.05 8.53
N THR A 129 10.74 -7.34 8.20
CA THR A 129 11.69 -8.03 7.33
C THR A 129 11.09 -8.21 5.95
N GLU A 130 11.83 -7.76 4.95
CA GLU A 130 11.58 -8.08 3.55
C GLU A 130 12.31 -9.37 3.19
N SER A 131 11.61 -10.26 2.53
CA SER A 131 12.18 -11.50 2.01
C SER A 131 12.01 -11.54 0.50
N ASN A 132 13.11 -11.73 -0.23
CA ASN A 132 13.10 -11.98 -1.65
C ASN A 132 14.05 -13.14 -2.00
N TYR A 133 14.03 -13.55 -3.26
CA TYR A 133 14.95 -14.54 -3.79
C TYR A 133 15.73 -13.96 -4.95
N THR A 134 17.02 -14.23 -5.00
CA THR A 134 17.85 -14.02 -6.19
C THR A 134 18.35 -15.39 -6.64
N GLY A 135 17.75 -15.90 -7.72
CA GLY A 135 17.86 -17.32 -8.07
C GLY A 135 17.33 -18.20 -6.92
N ASN A 136 18.16 -19.11 -6.41
CA ASN A 136 17.79 -20.00 -5.30
C ASN A 136 18.22 -19.49 -3.91
N LYS A 137 18.79 -18.29 -3.83
CA LYS A 137 19.27 -17.72 -2.57
C LYS A 137 18.22 -16.75 -2.01
N GLU A 138 17.70 -17.07 -0.83
CA GLU A 138 16.87 -16.14 -0.07
C GLU A 138 17.73 -14.98 0.44
N ASN A 139 17.25 -13.74 0.27
CA ASN A 139 17.80 -12.58 0.94
C ASN A 139 16.73 -11.99 1.86
N LYS A 140 17.12 -11.81 3.11
CA LYS A 140 16.31 -11.14 4.13
C LYS A 140 16.96 -9.81 4.47
N LYS A 141 16.18 -8.74 4.44
CA LYS A 141 16.62 -7.38 4.77
C LYS A 141 15.64 -6.78 5.75
N ASN A 142 16.15 -6.13 6.79
CA ASN A 142 15.31 -5.39 7.72
C ASN A 142 15.05 -3.99 7.15
N VAL A 143 13.83 -3.52 7.37
CA VAL A 143 13.42 -2.15 7.13
C VAL A 143 12.99 -1.58 8.46
N SER A 144 13.53 -0.42 8.83
CA SER A 144 13.04 0.37 9.97
C SER A 144 12.34 1.63 9.47
N ILE A 145 11.35 2.07 10.22
CA ILE A 145 10.49 3.22 9.92
C ILE A 145 10.40 4.08 11.18
N GLU A 146 10.66 5.38 11.05
CA GLU A 146 10.38 6.33 12.12
C GLU A 146 8.87 6.67 12.19
N ASN A 147 8.46 7.28 13.30
CA ASN A 147 7.10 7.82 13.43
C ASN A 147 6.79 8.83 12.31
N LEU A 148 5.52 8.90 11.90
CA LEU A 148 5.11 9.80 10.82
C LEU A 148 4.86 11.19 11.39
N LYS A 149 5.48 12.20 10.79
CA LYS A 149 5.25 13.60 11.11
C LYS A 149 4.22 14.18 10.15
N ILE A 150 3.19 14.81 10.69
CA ILE A 150 2.19 15.55 9.93
C ILE A 150 2.82 16.90 9.55
N ILE A 151 3.06 17.09 8.25
CA ILE A 151 3.60 18.36 7.72
C ILE A 151 2.46 19.37 7.61
N ASP A 152 1.36 18.97 6.96
CA ASP A 152 0.14 19.74 6.80
C ASP A 152 -1.05 18.79 6.57
N TYR A 153 -2.22 19.33 6.17
CA TYR A 153 -3.46 18.57 5.98
C TYR A 153 -3.38 17.47 4.92
N ASN A 154 -2.37 17.52 4.05
CA ASN A 154 -2.26 16.69 2.86
C ASN A 154 -0.91 15.96 2.78
N ARG A 155 0.05 16.25 3.67
CA ARG A 155 1.40 15.70 3.58
C ARG A 155 1.87 15.11 4.90
N LEU A 156 2.47 13.93 4.79
CA LEU A 156 3.13 13.22 5.88
C LEU A 156 4.61 13.02 5.52
N SER A 157 5.46 12.91 6.53
CA SER A 157 6.87 12.52 6.33
C SER A 157 7.32 11.48 7.34
N THR A 158 8.31 10.68 6.95
CA THR A 158 9.04 9.78 7.83
C THR A 158 10.46 9.60 7.30
N ASN A 159 11.35 9.06 8.14
CA ASN A 159 12.60 8.49 7.67
C ASN A 159 12.51 6.97 7.76
N ILE A 160 13.10 6.28 6.79
CA ILE A 160 13.27 4.84 6.84
C ILE A 160 14.75 4.47 6.69
N THR A 161 15.14 3.34 7.25
CA THR A 161 16.41 2.70 6.94
C THR A 161 16.14 1.40 6.20
N LYS A 162 16.72 1.24 5.02
CA LYS A 162 16.46 0.10 4.13
C LYS A 162 17.64 -0.19 3.22
N SER A 163 17.88 -1.47 2.94
CA SER A 163 18.93 -1.90 2.02
C SER A 163 18.46 -1.98 0.58
N TYR A 164 19.29 -1.48 -0.35
CA TYR A 164 19.12 -1.64 -1.79
C TYR A 164 20.41 -2.20 -2.42
N TYR A 165 20.28 -2.89 -3.56
CA TYR A 165 21.45 -3.31 -4.33
C TYR A 165 21.85 -2.19 -5.28
N ASP A 166 23.08 -1.72 -5.16
CA ASP A 166 23.63 -0.66 -6.00
C ASP A 166 24.52 -1.28 -7.07
N PHE A 167 24.14 -1.10 -8.33
CA PHE A 167 24.85 -1.65 -9.48
C PHE A 167 26.20 -0.96 -9.70
N SER A 168 26.38 0.27 -9.22
CA SER A 168 27.65 0.99 -9.33
C SER A 168 28.75 0.38 -8.43
N THR A 169 28.39 -0.02 -7.20
CA THR A 169 29.31 -0.65 -6.25
C THR A 169 29.18 -2.18 -6.19
N LYS A 170 28.17 -2.75 -6.85
CA LYS A 170 27.86 -4.20 -6.92
C LYS A 170 27.62 -4.85 -5.56
N GLN A 171 27.10 -4.11 -4.61
CA GLN A 171 26.84 -4.57 -3.25
C GLN A 171 25.49 -4.08 -2.73
N TRP A 172 24.99 -4.75 -1.70
CA TRP A 172 23.86 -4.24 -0.93
C TRP A 172 24.34 -3.14 0.01
N ILE A 173 23.73 -1.97 -0.10
CA ILE A 173 24.02 -0.80 0.74
C ILE A 173 22.77 -0.43 1.53
N GLU A 174 22.97 -0.08 2.80
CA GLU A 174 21.91 0.44 3.65
C GLU A 174 21.78 1.95 3.44
N LEU A 175 20.55 2.40 3.18
CA LEU A 175 20.22 3.79 2.93
C LEU A 175 19.33 4.32 4.06
N ASN A 176 19.59 5.56 4.46
CA ASN A 176 18.65 6.35 5.22
C ASN A 176 17.88 7.23 4.23
N ILE A 177 16.57 7.06 4.19
CA ILE A 177 15.71 7.63 3.15
C ILE A 177 14.67 8.52 3.80
N GLU A 178 14.69 9.80 3.42
CA GLU A 178 13.63 10.75 3.74
C GLU A 178 12.45 10.52 2.78
N VAL A 179 11.28 10.28 3.35
CA VAL A 179 10.05 10.02 2.59
C VAL A 179 9.04 11.11 2.85
N ILE A 180 8.49 11.69 1.77
CA ILE A 180 7.33 12.58 1.83
C ILE A 180 6.18 11.93 1.08
N PHE A 181 5.05 11.79 1.78
CA PHE A 181 3.79 11.31 1.25
C PHE A 181 2.85 12.47 0.95
N GLN A 182 2.07 12.36 -0.11
CA GLN A 182 1.02 13.31 -0.52
C GLN A 182 -0.31 12.56 -0.58
N LYS A 183 -1.34 13.10 0.09
CA LYS A 183 -2.69 12.55 0.07
C LYS A 183 -3.25 12.63 -1.35
N ARG A 184 -3.82 11.53 -1.82
CA ARG A 184 -4.55 11.49 -3.09
C ARG A 184 -5.90 12.16 -2.90
N ILE A 185 -6.26 12.99 -3.89
CA ILE A 185 -7.54 13.69 -4.00
C ILE A 185 -8.39 12.90 -5.00
#